data_AF-A0A5R2N9G6-F1
#
_entry.id   AF-A0A5R2N9G6-F1
#
_cell.length_a   1.000
_cell.length_b   1.000
_cell.length_c   1.000
_cell.angle_alpha   90.00
_cell.angle_beta   90.00
_cell.angle_gamma   90.00
#
_symmetry.space_group_name_H-M   'P 1'
#
loop_
_entity.id
_entity.type
_entity.pdbx_description
1 polymer ?
#
loop_
_entity_poly.entity_id
_entity_poly.type
_entity_poly.pdbx_seq_one_letter_code
_entity_poly.pdbx_strand_id
1 'polypeptide(L)' 'DFPGHIACDADSRSELVVLLEDEEGVFGVLDLDSPTPGRFDSADQAGIEALAAIYVAASSFED' A
#
# COMPACT_ATOMS: atom_id res chain seq x y z
N ASP A 1 -7.58 -19.96 7.26
CA ASP A 1 -7.94 -18.56 7.52
C ASP A 1 -7.41 -18.18 8.89
N PHE A 2 -6.70 -17.06 8.99
CA PHE A 2 -5.98 -16.64 10.21
C PHE A 2 -6.59 -15.34 10.76
N PRO A 3 -6.76 -15.18 12.08
CA PRO A 3 -7.31 -13.94 12.65
C PRO A 3 -6.39 -12.73 12.36
N GLY A 4 -6.90 -11.73 11.65
CA GLY A 4 -6.15 -10.52 11.28
C GLY A 4 -5.46 -10.57 9.91
N HIS A 5 -5.66 -11.65 9.14
CA HIS A 5 -5.27 -11.69 7.74
C HIS A 5 -6.21 -10.83 6.89
N ILE A 6 -5.64 -9.88 6.15
CA ILE A 6 -6.29 -9.20 5.03
C ILE A 6 -5.90 -9.99 3.78
N ALA A 7 -6.89 -10.55 3.09
CA ALA A 7 -6.66 -11.35 1.90
C ALA A 7 -6.34 -10.46 0.70
N CYS A 8 -5.20 -10.68 0.06
CA CYS A 8 -4.90 -10.15 -1.27
C CYS A 8 -5.78 -10.83 -2.34
N ASP A 9 -5.81 -10.26 -3.54
CA ASP A 9 -6.48 -10.86 -4.69
C ASP A 9 -5.82 -12.19 -5.07
N ALA A 10 -6.60 -13.27 -5.07
CA ALA A 10 -6.12 -14.61 -5.42
C ALA A 10 -5.64 -14.72 -6.89
N ASP A 11 -6.10 -13.82 -7.75
CA ASP A 11 -5.66 -13.74 -9.16
C ASP A 11 -4.45 -12.81 -9.35
N SER A 12 -3.90 -12.23 -8.27
CA SER A 12 -2.77 -11.30 -8.34
C SER A 12 -1.49 -11.96 -8.89
N ARG A 13 -0.83 -11.26 -9.81
CA ARG A 13 0.40 -11.66 -10.50
C ARG A 13 1.47 -10.57 -10.51
N SER A 14 1.18 -9.43 -9.87
CA SER A 14 2.11 -8.35 -9.57
C SER A 14 1.51 -7.50 -8.47
N GLU A 15 2.36 -6.96 -7.62
CA GLU A 15 1.97 -6.25 -6.41
C GLU A 15 2.83 -4.98 -6.29
N LEU A 16 2.23 -3.89 -5.80
CA LEU A 16 2.94 -2.70 -5.37
C LEU A 16 2.50 -2.36 -3.95
N VAL A 17 3.42 -2.54 -3.00
CA VAL A 17 3.20 -2.23 -1.58
C VAL A 17 3.96 -0.96 -1.23
N VAL A 18 3.26 0.02 -0.68
CA VAL A 18 3.84 1.28 -0.19
C VAL A 18 3.59 1.39 1.31
N LEU A 19 4.62 1.74 2.07
CA LEU A 19 4.50 1.91 3.51
C LEU A 19 3.70 3.17 3.84
N LEU A 20 2.87 3.08 4.88
CA LEU A 20 2.27 4.23 5.54
C LEU A 20 3.06 4.47 6.82
N GLU A 21 3.76 5.60 6.87
CA GLU A 21 4.64 5.96 7.97
C GLU A 21 4.48 7.43 8.35
N ASP A 22 4.67 7.71 9.65
CA ASP A 22 4.74 9.04 10.22
C ASP A 22 6.01 9.19 11.09
N GLU A 23 6.05 10.21 11.97
CA GLU A 23 7.20 10.45 12.85
C GLU A 23 7.44 9.32 13.88
N GLU A 24 6.41 8.55 14.21
CA GLU A 24 6.47 7.43 15.17
C GLU A 24 6.88 6.12 14.48
N GLY A 25 6.67 6.04 13.16
CA GLY A 25 7.20 5.01 12.30
C GLY A 25 6.15 4.43 11.35
N VAL A 26 6.37 3.21 10.89
CA VAL A 26 5.45 2.51 10.00
C VAL A 26 4.27 1.98 10.80
N PHE A 27 3.05 2.40 10.45
CA PHE A 27 1.82 1.97 11.09
C PHE A 27 0.89 1.20 10.15
N GLY A 28 1.19 1.15 8.85
CA GLY A 28 0.40 0.43 7.88
C GLY A 28 1.05 0.31 6.52
N VAL A 29 0.30 -0.23 5.57
CA VAL A 29 0.69 -0.33 4.17
C VAL A 29 -0.51 -0.01 3.27
N LEU A 30 -0.22 0.56 2.11
CA LEU A 30 -1.11 0.60 0.96
C LEU A 30 -0.72 -0.54 0.03
N ASP A 31 -1.61 -1.52 -0.09
CA ASP A 31 -1.42 -2.73 -0.88
C ASP A 31 -2.23 -2.67 -2.18
N LEU A 32 -1.57 -2.88 -3.32
CA LEU A 32 -2.15 -2.82 -4.66
C LEU A 32 -1.84 -4.10 -5.44
N ASP A 33 -2.89 -4.86 -5.71
CA ASP A 33 -2.83 -6.08 -6.49
C ASP A 33 -3.13 -5.86 -7.98
N SER A 34 -2.59 -6.73 -8.84
CA SER A 34 -3.03 -6.82 -10.24
C SER A 34 -2.85 -8.22 -10.83
N PRO A 35 -3.81 -8.72 -11.63
CA PRO A 35 -3.63 -9.97 -12.38
C PRO A 35 -2.72 -9.83 -13.60
N THR A 36 -2.27 -8.60 -13.91
CA THR A 36 -1.41 -8.32 -15.07
C THR A 36 0.06 -8.33 -14.65
N PRO A 37 0.90 -9.26 -15.15
CA PRO A 37 2.32 -9.26 -14.81
C PRO A 37 3.02 -7.96 -15.19
N GLY A 38 3.86 -7.43 -14.29
CA GLY A 38 4.58 -6.17 -14.52
C GLY A 38 3.66 -4.95 -14.65
N ARG A 39 2.50 -4.97 -13.98
CA ARG A 39 1.53 -3.86 -14.03
C ARG A 39 2.13 -2.53 -13.59
N PHE A 40 2.98 -2.57 -12.56
CA PHE A 40 3.51 -1.39 -11.91
C PHE A 40 4.93 -1.09 -12.39
N ASP A 41 5.18 0.16 -12.75
CA ASP A 41 6.51 0.67 -13.06
C ASP A 41 6.98 1.72 -12.03
N SER A 42 8.12 2.34 -12.28
CA SER A 42 8.68 3.36 -11.39
C SER A 42 7.82 4.63 -11.27
N ALA A 43 7.04 4.95 -12.30
CA ALA A 43 6.14 6.10 -12.27
C ALA A 43 4.89 5.79 -11.44
N ASP A 44 4.36 4.57 -11.56
CA ASP A 44 3.31 4.08 -10.67
C ASP A 44 3.78 4.12 -9.21
N GLN A 45 4.97 3.56 -8.91
CA GLN A 45 5.54 3.60 -7.56
C GLN A 45 5.63 5.02 -7.00
N ALA A 46 6.27 5.94 -7.73
CA ALA A 46 6.42 7.32 -7.27
C ALA A 46 5.08 8.04 -7.06
N GLY A 47 4.09 7.75 -7.92
CA GLY A 47 2.74 8.31 -7.80
C GLY A 47 2.00 7.80 -6.56
N ILE A 48 2.11 6.51 -6.26
CA ILE A 48 1.48 5.90 -5.09
C ILE A 48 2.20 6.32 -3.80
N GLU A 49 3.52 6.46 -3.79
CA GLU A 49 4.27 7.05 -2.67
C GLU A 49 3.81 8.48 -2.37
N ALA A 50 3.61 9.30 -3.40
CA ALA A 50 3.08 10.66 -3.22
C ALA A 50 1.63 10.65 -2.70
N LEU A 51 0.79 9.72 -3.18
CA LEU A 51 -0.58 9.55 -2.69
C LEU A 51 -0.59 9.12 -1.22
N ALA A 52 0.27 8.18 -0.84
CA ALA A 52 0.43 7.72 0.54
C ALA A 52 0.82 8.88 1.45
N ALA A 53 1.81 9.69 1.07
CA ALA A 53 2.20 10.87 1.83
C ALA A 53 1.05 11.88 2.03
N ILE A 54 0.25 12.13 0.98
CA ILE A 54 -0.94 12.99 1.08
C ILE A 54 -1.97 12.39 2.04
N TYR A 55 -2.23 11.09 1.92
CA TYR A 55 -3.17 10.39 2.79
C TYR A 55 -2.76 10.48 4.26
N VAL A 56 -1.49 10.22 4.57
CA VAL A 56 -0.94 10.34 5.93
C VAL A 56 -1.11 11.76 6.44
N ALA A 57 -0.67 12.76 5.67
CA ALA A 57 -0.74 14.16 6.09
C ALA A 57 -2.17 14.70 6.28
N ALA A 58 -3.15 14.12 5.56
CA ALA A 58 -4.55 14.52 5.64
C ALA A 58 -5.35 13.76 6.72
N SER A 59 -4.74 12.79 7.38
CA SER A 59 -5.40 11.90 8.34
C SER A 59 -4.85 12.12 9.75
N SER A 60 -5.65 11.77 10.76
CA SER A 60 -5.19 11.60 12.13
C SER A 60 -5.44 10.15 12.49
N PHE A 61 -4.39 9.42 12.84
CA PHE A 61 -4.48 8.03 13.27
C PHE A 61 -4.41 8.04 14.80
N GLU A 62 -5.48 7.58 15.44
CA GLU A 62 -5.51 7.33 16.88
C GLU A 62 -5.08 5.87 17.11
N ASP A 63 -4.39 5.61 18.22
CA ASP A 63 -3.99 4.25 18.66
C ASP A 63 -5.18 3.30 18.93
#